data_AF-A0A4Y2MUJ2-F1
#
_entry.id   AF-A0A4Y2MUJ2-F1
#
_cell.length_a   1.000
_cell.length_b   1.000
_cell.length_c   1.000
_cell.angle_alpha   90.00
_cell.angle_beta   90.00
_cell.angle_gamma   90.00
#
_symmetry.space_group_name_H-M   'P 1'
#
loop_
_entity.id
_entity.type
_entity.pdbx_description
1 polymer ?
#
loop_
_entity_poly.entity_id
_entity_poly.type
_entity_poly.pdbx_seq_one_letter_code
_entity_poly.pdbx_strand_id
1 'polypeptide(L)'
;MESSEKKSEVGGAAAESQVLSTISERKPQCVLLQTCDVKIRNDTKVTPARLLLDNGSMRSFVDKDIACKLKLPVIRRESLSVFTFGNKSPIKKTFDVVRIVLENREKPDFSVKI
;
A
#
# COMPACT_ATOMS: atom_id res chain seq x y z
N MET A 1 27.48 43.10 -20.81
CA MET A 1 28.46 42.11 -20.32
C MET A 1 28.02 41.79 -18.91
N GLU A 2 27.57 40.61 -18.54
CA GLU A 2 27.97 39.28 -18.98
C GLU A 2 26.77 38.34 -18.79
N SER A 3 26.50 37.54 -19.82
CA SER A 3 25.57 36.41 -19.80
C SER A 3 26.14 35.30 -18.95
N SER A 4 25.30 34.54 -18.24
CA SER A 4 25.65 33.17 -17.84
C SER A 4 24.38 32.35 -17.63
N GLU A 5 24.09 31.56 -18.66
CA GLU A 5 23.14 30.46 -18.66
C GLU A 5 23.55 29.39 -17.63
N LYS A 6 22.58 28.80 -16.93
CA LYS A 6 22.79 27.50 -16.27
C LYS A 6 21.64 26.55 -16.56
N LYS A 7 21.91 25.72 -17.58
CA LYS A 7 21.45 24.37 -17.89
C LYS A 7 20.45 23.76 -16.91
N SER A 8 19.23 23.57 -17.41
CA SER A 8 18.18 22.74 -16.83
C SER A 8 18.54 21.25 -16.96
N GLU A 9 18.45 20.53 -15.85
CA GLU A 9 18.46 19.07 -15.81
C GLU A 9 17.12 18.62 -15.22
N VAL A 10 16.27 18.00 -16.05
CA VAL A 10 14.97 17.46 -15.65
C VAL A 10 14.94 15.97 -16.00
N GLY A 11 14.55 15.15 -15.02
CA GLY A 11 13.86 13.88 -15.24
C GLY A 11 14.49 12.68 -14.52
N GLY A 12 13.96 12.16 -13.42
CA GLY A 12 12.78 12.53 -12.66
C GLY A 12 12.94 12.04 -11.23
N ALA A 13 12.74 12.92 -10.26
CA ALA A 13 12.69 12.55 -8.85
C ALA A 13 11.44 11.69 -8.63
N ALA A 14 11.60 10.44 -8.18
CA ALA A 14 10.50 9.69 -7.61
C ALA A 14 9.95 10.56 -6.46
N ALA A 15 8.71 11.04 -6.61
CA ALA A 15 8.08 11.87 -5.60
C ALA A 15 8.07 11.09 -4.27
N GLU A 16 8.83 11.55 -3.27
CA GLU A 16 8.76 10.98 -1.93
C GLU A 16 7.35 11.25 -1.38
N SER A 17 6.52 10.21 -1.36
CA SER A 17 5.20 10.29 -0.73
C SER A 17 5.37 10.05 0.77
N GLN A 18 5.06 11.06 1.57
CA GLN A 18 4.95 10.90 3.01
C GLN A 18 3.59 10.29 3.35
N VAL A 19 3.59 9.24 4.17
CA VAL A 19 2.37 8.53 4.61
C VAL A 19 2.18 8.82 6.10
N LEU A 20 1.14 9.58 6.44
CA LEU A 20 0.75 9.89 7.81
C LEU A 20 -0.03 8.71 8.43
N SER A 21 0.31 8.35 9.67
CA SER A 21 -0.49 7.46 10.52
C SER A 21 -0.94 8.21 11.77
N THR A 22 -2.11 7.87 12.32
CA THR A 22 -2.65 8.53 13.53
C THR A 22 -1.89 8.08 14.80
N ILE A 23 -1.16 8.99 15.44
CA ILE A 23 -0.61 8.80 16.79
C ILE A 23 -1.52 9.55 17.78
N SER A 24 -2.12 8.85 18.74
CA SER A 24 -2.92 9.46 19.82
C SER A 24 -2.12 9.46 21.12
N GLU A 25 -1.93 10.63 21.72
CA GLU A 25 -1.18 10.82 22.97
C GLU A 25 -2.02 10.60 24.25
N ARG A 26 -3.33 10.38 24.13
CA ARG A 26 -4.22 10.12 25.28
C ARG A 26 -4.36 8.61 25.50
N LYS A 27 -4.49 8.19 26.78
CA LYS A 27 -4.68 6.78 27.26
C LYS A 27 -5.32 5.89 26.19
N PRO A 28 -4.84 4.66 25.94
CA PRO A 28 -5.18 3.89 24.75
C PRO A 28 -6.69 3.68 24.68
N GLN A 29 -7.37 4.53 23.92
CA GLN A 29 -8.68 4.25 23.38
C GLN A 29 -8.44 3.06 22.44
N CYS A 30 -8.91 1.89 22.86
CA CYS A 30 -8.87 0.70 22.03
C CYS A 30 -9.53 1.05 20.68
N VAL A 31 -8.73 1.02 19.61
CA VAL A 31 -9.24 1.22 18.25
C VAL A 31 -9.63 -0.16 17.73
N LEU A 32 -10.93 -0.36 17.50
CA LEU A 32 -11.44 -1.58 16.87
C LEU A 32 -11.43 -1.37 15.36
N LEU A 33 -10.58 -2.12 14.67
CA LEU A 33 -10.56 -2.16 13.21
C LEU A 33 -11.39 -3.34 12.71
N GLN A 34 -12.24 -3.08 11.72
CA GLN A 34 -13.06 -4.11 11.11
C GLN A 34 -12.20 -4.99 10.19
N THR A 35 -12.56 -6.26 10.11
CA THR A 35 -11.95 -7.19 9.17
C THR A 35 -13.03 -7.92 8.38
N CYS A 36 -12.71 -8.35 7.17
CA CYS A 36 -13.58 -9.20 6.38
C CYS A 36 -12.80 -10.30 5.65
N ASP A 37 -13.44 -11.44 5.42
CA ASP A 37 -12.86 -12.52 4.63
C ASP A 37 -13.09 -12.25 3.14
N VAL A 38 -12.03 -12.35 2.35
CA VAL A 38 -12.04 -12.13 0.90
C VAL A 38 -11.33 -13.26 0.17
N LYS A 39 -11.59 -13.37 -1.13
CA LYS A 39 -10.76 -14.15 -2.05
C LYS A 39 -9.95 -13.17 -2.88
N ILE A 40 -8.63 -13.35 -2.93
CA ILE A 40 -7.75 -12.56 -3.79
C ILE A 40 -7.46 -13.38 -5.03
N ARG A 41 -7.74 -12.81 -6.21
CA ARG A 41 -7.58 -13.50 -7.49
C ARG A 41 -6.50 -12.88 -8.37
N ASN A 42 -5.76 -13.76 -9.04
CA ASN A 42 -5.04 -13.50 -10.28
C ASN A 42 -5.66 -14.39 -11.38
N ASP A 43 -5.34 -14.17 -12.65
CA ASP A 43 -5.96 -14.84 -13.81
C ASP A 43 -6.05 -16.37 -13.68
N THR A 44 -5.08 -16.98 -12.99
CA THR A 44 -4.96 -18.44 -12.83
C THR A 44 -5.16 -18.96 -11.41
N LYS A 45 -5.18 -18.09 -10.39
CA LYS A 45 -5.12 -18.52 -8.98
C LYS A 45 -6.00 -17.68 -8.08
N VAL A 46 -6.59 -18.33 -7.08
CA VAL A 46 -7.36 -17.69 -6.01
C VAL A 46 -6.75 -18.07 -4.67
N THR A 47 -6.63 -17.11 -3.75
CA THR A 47 -6.18 -17.35 -2.37
C THR A 47 -7.11 -16.65 -1.39
N PRO A 48 -7.68 -17.34 -0.39
CA PRO A 48 -8.44 -16.69 0.66
C PRO A 48 -7.52 -15.83 1.54
N ALA A 49 -8.02 -14.67 1.96
CA ALA A 49 -7.31 -13.76 2.84
C ALA A 49 -8.27 -13.04 3.77
N ARG A 50 -7.74 -12.42 4.83
CA ARG A 50 -8.47 -11.51 5.69
C ARG A 50 -8.01 -10.09 5.40
N LEU A 51 -8.94 -9.23 5.01
CA LEU A 51 -8.69 -7.81 4.80
C LEU A 51 -8.88 -7.06 6.13
N LEU A 52 -7.96 -6.15 6.42
CA LEU A 52 -8.10 -5.16 7.49
C LEU A 52 -8.61 -3.85 6.87
N LEU A 53 -9.75 -3.36 7.34
CA LEU A 53 -10.33 -2.10 6.89
C LEU A 53 -9.81 -0.97 7.78
N ASP A 54 -8.70 -0.38 7.35
CA ASP A 54 -8.00 0.67 8.09
C ASP A 54 -8.15 2.04 7.41
N ASN A 55 -9.04 2.88 7.95
CA ASN A 55 -9.23 4.25 7.48
C ASN A 55 -8.05 5.17 7.86
N GLY A 56 -7.19 4.74 8.78
CA GLY A 56 -5.96 5.46 9.13
C GLY A 56 -4.83 5.24 8.12
N SER A 57 -4.98 4.30 7.17
CA SER A 57 -3.94 4.01 6.19
C SER A 57 -4.14 4.78 4.88
N MET A 58 -3.10 5.49 4.43
CA MET A 58 -3.10 6.19 3.13
C MET A 58 -2.78 5.29 1.93
N ARG A 59 -2.41 4.03 2.18
CA ARG A 59 -2.08 3.03 1.15
C ARG A 59 -2.66 1.68 1.55
N SER A 60 -3.08 0.90 0.56
CA SER A 60 -3.41 -0.51 0.77
C SER A 60 -2.13 -1.34 0.65
N PHE A 61 -1.93 -2.28 1.58
CA PHE A 61 -0.80 -3.20 1.57
C PHE A 61 -1.30 -4.62 1.41
N VAL A 62 -0.55 -5.42 0.65
CA VAL A 62 -0.76 -6.86 0.52
C VAL A 62 0.44 -7.58 1.11
N ASP A 63 0.18 -8.70 1.78
CA ASP A 63 1.24 -9.53 2.32
C ASP A 63 2.14 -10.07 1.20
N LYS A 64 3.47 -10.05 1.44
CA LYS A 64 4.46 -10.46 0.43
C LYS A 64 4.27 -11.91 0.01
N ASP A 65 3.91 -12.80 0.93
CA ASP A 65 3.74 -14.22 0.64
C ASP A 65 2.50 -14.46 -0.22
N ILE A 66 1.42 -13.68 0.00
CA ILE A 66 0.25 -13.68 -0.87
C ILE A 66 0.63 -13.23 -2.28
N ALA A 67 1.37 -12.12 -2.40
CA ALA A 67 1.79 -11.59 -3.68
C ALA A 67 2.67 -12.59 -4.46
N CYS A 68 3.63 -13.23 -3.76
CA CYS A 68 4.48 -14.27 -4.33
C CYS A 68 3.68 -15.52 -4.74
N LYS A 69 2.76 -15.99 -3.89
CA LYS A 69 1.93 -17.18 -4.15
C LYS A 69 1.06 -17.02 -5.40
N LEU A 70 0.45 -15.84 -5.53
CA LEU A 70 -0.38 -15.47 -6.68
C LEU A 70 0.45 -15.03 -7.90
N LYS A 71 1.77 -14.85 -7.76
CA LYS A 71 2.66 -14.33 -8.81
C LYS A 71 2.13 -13.02 -9.39
N LEU A 72 1.77 -12.08 -8.51
CA LEU A 72 1.19 -10.81 -8.93
C LEU A 72 2.22 -9.98 -9.73
N PRO A 73 1.84 -9.40 -10.87
CA PRO A 73 2.75 -8.58 -11.67
C PRO A 73 3.05 -7.27 -10.95
N VAL A 74 4.33 -6.93 -10.85
CA VAL A 74 4.79 -5.63 -10.36
C VAL A 74 4.65 -4.61 -11.48
N ILE A 75 3.86 -3.57 -11.24
CA ILE A 75 3.54 -2.53 -12.22
C ILE A 75 4.54 -1.38 -12.11
N ARG A 76 5.01 -1.11 -10.89
CA ARG A 76 6.01 -0.07 -10.59
C ARG A 76 6.57 -0.30 -9.19
N ARG A 77 7.62 0.45 -8.84
CA ARG A 77 8.19 0.49 -7.49
C ARG A 77 8.02 1.88 -6.90
N GLU A 78 7.69 1.95 -5.61
CA GLU A 78 7.58 3.20 -4.85
C GLU A 78 8.44 3.15 -3.60
N SER A 79 9.21 4.20 -3.35
CA SER A 79 9.88 4.40 -2.06
C SER A 79 8.95 5.18 -1.14
N LEU A 80 8.56 4.56 -0.03
CA LEU A 80 7.65 5.13 0.95
C LEU A 80 8.35 5.29 2.30
N SER A 81 8.02 6.37 2.99
CA SER A 81 8.33 6.57 4.40
C SER A 81 7.09 6.19 5.22
N VAL A 82 7.09 4.99 5.80
CA VAL A 82 5.90 4.38 6.42
C VAL A 82 5.98 4.49 7.94
N PHE A 83 4.99 5.15 8.54
CA PHE A 83 4.74 5.01 9.98
C PHE A 83 3.84 3.81 10.21
N THR A 84 4.28 2.88 11.06
CA THR A 84 3.48 1.72 11.46
C THR A 84 2.97 1.91 12.88
N PHE A 85 1.91 1.18 13.24
CA PHE A 85 1.37 1.19 14.60
C PHE A 85 2.47 0.97 15.65
N GLY A 86 2.51 1.85 16.65
CA GLY A 86 3.47 1.79 17.76
C GLY A 86 4.86 2.36 17.46
N ASN A 87 5.19 2.69 16.21
CA ASN A 87 6.48 3.28 15.87
C ASN A 87 6.46 4.81 16.00
N LYS A 88 7.52 5.36 16.62
CA LYS A 88 7.69 6.81 16.81
C LYS A 88 8.37 7.50 15.62
N SER A 89 8.99 6.73 14.74
CA SER A 89 9.70 7.22 13.56
C SER A 89 9.28 6.41 12.33
N PRO A 90 9.32 7.01 11.13
CA PRO A 90 8.96 6.31 9.92
C PRO A 90 10.07 5.39 9.45
N ILE A 91 9.69 4.33 8.75
CA ILE A 91 10.60 3.40 8.08
C ILE A 91 10.58 3.69 6.59
N LYS A 92 11.73 4.09 6.03
CA LYS A 92 11.89 4.22 4.57
C LYS A 92 12.10 2.85 3.95
N LYS A 93 11.27 2.49 2.98
CA LYS A 93 11.37 1.22 2.25
C LYS A 93 10.81 1.36 0.84
N THR A 94 11.43 0.66 -0.11
CA THR A 94 10.89 0.52 -1.47
C THR A 94 9.95 -0.68 -1.54
N PHE A 95 8.76 -0.45 -2.09
CA PHE A 95 7.70 -1.43 -2.24
C PHE A 95 7.41 -1.68 -3.72
N ASP A 96 7.12 -2.93 -4.06
CA ASP A 96 6.55 -3.30 -5.34
C ASP A 96 5.04 -2.98 -5.32
N VAL A 97 4.58 -2.22 -6.31
CA VAL A 97 3.16 -1.92 -6.52
C VAL A 97 2.57 -2.95 -7.46
N VAL A 98 1.52 -3.62 -7.01
CA VAL A 98 0.80 -4.66 -7.74
C VAL A 98 -0.67 -4.28 -7.90
N ARG A 99 -1.38 -4.96 -8.80
CA ARG A 99 -2.85 -4.90 -8.87
C ARG A 99 -3.43 -6.20 -8.38
N ILE A 100 -4.52 -6.11 -7.63
CA ILE A 100 -5.26 -7.28 -7.15
C ILE A 100 -6.76 -7.14 -7.41
N VAL A 101 -7.42 -8.28 -7.53
CA VAL A 101 -8.87 -8.37 -7.52
C VAL A 101 -9.29 -8.98 -6.20
N LEU A 102 -10.06 -8.24 -5.43
CA LEU A 102 -10.74 -8.75 -4.24
C LEU A 102 -12.13 -9.22 -4.64
N GLU A 103 -12.45 -10.47 -4.35
CA GLU A 103 -13.75 -11.07 -4.59
C GLU A 103 -14.42 -11.36 -3.26
N ASN A 104 -15.72 -11.09 -3.19
CA ASN A 104 -16.53 -11.53 -2.05
C ASN A 104 -16.51 -13.06 -1.97
N ARG A 105 -16.38 -13.59 -0.75
CA ARG A 105 -16.28 -15.02 -0.50
C ARG A 105 -17.49 -15.82 -1.00
N GLU A 106 -18.69 -15.27 -0.83
CA GLU A 106 -19.98 -15.91 -1.10
C GLU A 106 -20.59 -15.50 -2.44
N LYS A 107 -20.34 -14.26 -2.87
CA LYS A 107 -20.87 -13.71 -4.13
C LYS A 107 -19.73 -13.24 -5.05
N PRO A 108 -19.08 -14.14 -5.81
CA PRO A 108 -17.90 -13.81 -6.61
C PRO A 108 -18.10 -12.67 -7.62
N ASP A 109 -19.33 -12.48 -8.11
CA ASP A 109 -19.69 -11.37 -9.01
C ASP A 109 -19.47 -9.99 -8.35
N PHE A 110 -19.47 -9.94 -7.03
CA PHE A 110 -19.11 -8.76 -6.25
C PHE A 110 -17.61 -8.74 -6.05
N SER A 111 -16.92 -8.07 -6.97
CA SER A 111 -15.48 -7.91 -6.96
C SER A 111 -15.04 -6.46 -7.10
N VAL A 112 -13.89 -6.14 -6.54
CA VAL A 112 -13.26 -4.82 -6.65
C VAL A 112 -11.80 -4.99 -7.07
N LYS A 113 -11.35 -4.12 -7.98
CA LYS A 113 -9.96 -4.04 -8.43
C LYS A 113 -9.28 -2.89 -7.71
N ILE A 114 -8.16 -3.16 -7.06
CA ILE A 114 -7.34 -2.18 -6.33
C ILE A 114 -5.88 -2.28 -6.75
#